data_AF-A0A932I1J1-F1
#
_entry.id   AF-A0A932I1J1-F1
#
_cell.length_a   1.000
_cell.length_b   1.000
_cell.length_c   1.000
_cell.angle_alpha   90.00
_cell.angle_beta   90.00
_cell.angle_gamma   90.00
#
_symmetry.space_group_name_H-M   'P 1'
#
loop_
_entity.id
_entity.type
_entity.pdbx_description
1 polymer ?
#
loop_
_entity_poly.entity_id
_entity_poly.type
_entity_poly.pdbx_seq_one_letter_code
_entity_poly.pdbx_strand_id
1 'polypeptide(L)'
;MSWRTEWKAISDRIQGLLNAGRFFLETQRVSSSDDYGVADKQLLPQSRDIFQNLDQFRAKYGPTLPNAAVECLNRFVETYRSNFNKPEKNSQGMIQFRFTALAALSSEFSYKIAESAEIAKRLSERAFLHLQRVIVANSAERERWRAAFEEGELACERLGASHLLLHGIWAFKVNAEGERTDLVFGEPLRDLEEVESSAEALVLIEWKVVRKGSELDGQVARAKEQAERYASGSLGGLELAQYRYIIIVSEKRLLMPTDGHRGGIIYRHVNIAVSPDPPSRK
;
A
#
# COMPACT_ATOMS: atom_id res chain seq x y z
N MET A 1 5.03 -14.23 4.99
CA MET A 1 5.63 -12.88 5.06
C MET A 1 5.18 -12.13 3.81
N SER A 2 4.69 -10.89 3.94
CA SER A 2 4.25 -10.10 2.78
C SER A 2 5.46 -9.57 2.00
N TRP A 3 5.30 -9.27 0.71
CA TRP A 3 6.38 -8.70 -0.08
C TRP A 3 6.84 -7.35 0.50
N ARG A 4 5.98 -6.56 1.18
CA ARG A 4 6.38 -5.31 1.85
C ARG A 4 7.36 -5.54 2.99
N THR A 5 7.08 -6.52 3.84
CA THR A 5 7.96 -6.86 4.96
C THR A 5 9.30 -7.36 4.43
N GLU A 6 9.27 -8.17 3.36
CA GLU A 6 10.48 -8.68 2.72
C GLU A 6 11.26 -7.57 2.00
N TRP A 7 10.58 -6.69 1.26
CA TRP A 7 11.17 -5.49 0.65
C TRP A 7 11.76 -4.57 1.70
N LYS A 8 11.05 -4.31 2.81
CA LYS A 8 11.57 -3.51 3.91
C LYS A 8 12.83 -4.14 4.49
N ALA A 9 12.84 -5.46 4.71
CA ALA A 9 14.03 -6.16 5.18
C ALA A 9 15.20 -6.05 4.17
N ILE A 10 14.93 -6.19 2.86
CA ILE A 10 15.94 -6.02 1.81
C ILE A 10 16.45 -4.57 1.76
N SER A 11 15.57 -3.58 1.82
CA SER A 11 15.90 -2.16 1.80
C SER A 11 16.71 -1.76 3.04
N ASP A 12 16.31 -2.23 4.23
CA ASP A 12 17.05 -2.01 5.47
C ASP A 12 18.45 -2.67 5.38
N ARG A 13 18.57 -3.85 4.75
CA ARG A 13 19.88 -4.49 4.47
C ARG A 13 20.73 -3.70 3.48
N ILE A 14 20.13 -3.17 2.41
CA ILE A 14 20.83 -2.28 1.47
C ILE A 14 21.36 -1.08 2.24
N GLN A 15 20.53 -0.41 3.05
CA GLN A 15 20.94 0.75 3.83
C GLN A 15 22.05 0.42 4.83
N GLY A 16 21.95 -0.72 5.51
CA GLY A 16 23.00 -1.22 6.41
C GLY A 16 24.33 -1.43 5.68
N LEU A 17 24.29 -2.05 4.49
CA LEU A 17 25.47 -2.25 3.65
C LEU A 17 26.06 -0.91 3.18
N LEU A 18 25.23 0.04 2.74
CA LEU A 18 25.68 1.38 2.34
C LEU A 18 26.38 2.12 3.49
N ASN A 19 25.85 2.01 4.71
CA ASN A 19 26.45 2.61 5.90
C ASN A 19 27.81 1.97 6.22
N ALA A 20 27.90 0.64 6.16
CA ALA A 20 29.15 -0.09 6.35
C ALA A 20 30.20 0.28 5.27
N GLY A 21 29.79 0.41 4.01
CA GLY A 21 30.67 0.86 2.92
C GLY A 21 31.15 2.29 3.08
N ARG A 22 30.28 3.20 3.54
CA ARG A 22 30.68 4.57 3.87
C ARG A 22 31.75 4.59 4.95
N PHE A 23 31.51 3.88 6.05
CA PHE A 23 32.48 3.75 7.13
C PHE A 23 33.81 3.17 6.64
N PHE A 24 33.77 2.09 5.86
CA PHE A 24 34.96 1.50 5.25
C PHE A 24 35.75 2.50 4.40
N LEU A 25 35.08 3.20 3.48
CA LEU A 25 35.73 4.19 2.62
C LEU A 25 36.28 5.39 3.40
N GLU A 26 35.61 5.81 4.49
CA GLU A 26 36.10 6.86 5.38
C GLU A 26 37.37 6.41 6.12
N THR A 27 37.42 5.17 6.61
CA THR A 27 38.62 4.62 7.27
C THR A 27 39.79 4.44 6.30
N GLN A 28 39.51 4.11 5.04
CA GLN A 28 40.55 4.00 4.00
C GLN A 28 41.20 5.33 3.62
N ARG A 29 40.57 6.47 3.91
CA ARG A 29 41.20 7.79 3.72
C ARG A 29 42.34 8.05 4.71
N VAL A 30 42.33 7.33 5.85
CA VAL A 30 43.34 7.46 6.91
C VAL A 30 44.43 6.38 6.75
N SER A 31 44.05 5.16 6.36
CA SER A 31 44.97 4.08 6.02
C SER A 31 44.65 3.54 4.62
N SER A 32 45.57 3.68 3.68
CA SER A 32 45.34 3.32 2.27
C SER A 32 45.29 1.82 1.99
N SER A 33 45.40 0.97 3.00
CA SER A 33 45.45 -0.49 2.84
C SER A 33 44.22 -1.19 3.43
N ASP A 34 43.62 -2.08 2.63
CA ASP A 34 42.65 -3.08 3.11
C ASP A 34 43.41 -4.28 3.69
N ASP A 35 44.10 -4.07 4.82
CA ASP A 35 45.06 -5.02 5.39
C ASP A 35 44.47 -6.41 5.69
N TYR A 36 43.15 -6.52 5.77
CA TYR A 36 42.44 -7.77 6.05
C TYR A 36 41.55 -8.27 4.90
N GLY A 37 41.46 -7.54 3.79
CA GLY A 37 40.58 -7.86 2.67
C GLY A 37 39.10 -7.77 3.05
N VAL A 38 38.71 -6.81 3.89
CA VAL A 38 37.34 -6.62 4.38
C VAL A 38 36.38 -6.35 3.22
N ALA A 39 36.84 -5.65 2.18
CA ALA A 39 36.07 -5.42 0.98
C ALA A 39 35.60 -6.74 0.33
N ASP A 40 36.55 -7.64 0.09
CA ASP A 40 36.31 -8.91 -0.61
C ASP A 40 35.67 -9.97 0.31
N LYS A 41 36.00 -9.99 1.60
CA LYS A 41 35.50 -11.00 2.53
C LYS A 41 34.13 -10.70 3.12
N GLN A 42 33.71 -9.42 3.16
CA GLN A 42 32.48 -9.00 3.84
C GLN A 42 31.56 -8.19 2.94
N LEU A 43 32.04 -7.07 2.40
CA LEU A 43 31.18 -6.11 1.69
C LEU A 43 30.67 -6.65 0.35
N LEU A 44 31.56 -7.21 -0.47
CA LEU A 44 31.20 -7.75 -1.78
C LEU A 44 30.32 -9.01 -1.70
N PRO A 45 30.58 -9.98 -0.79
CA PRO A 45 29.67 -11.10 -0.55
C PRO A 45 28.26 -10.64 -0.12
N GLN A 46 28.16 -9.71 0.84
CA GLN A 46 26.85 -9.20 1.26
C GLN A 46 26.10 -8.50 0.13
N SER A 47 26.79 -7.75 -0.73
CA SER A 47 26.17 -7.14 -1.91
C SER A 47 25.61 -8.19 -2.89
N ARG A 48 26.31 -9.32 -3.06
CA ARG A 48 25.87 -10.45 -3.89
C ARG A 48 24.66 -11.14 -3.26
N ASP A 49 24.67 -11.35 -1.95
CA ASP A 49 23.54 -11.95 -1.23
C ASP A 49 22.29 -11.09 -1.36
N ILE A 50 22.42 -9.76 -1.22
CA ILE A 50 21.30 -8.83 -1.44
C ILE A 50 20.77 -8.95 -2.88
N PHE A 51 21.65 -9.00 -3.88
CA PHE A 51 21.24 -9.20 -5.28
C PHE A 51 20.49 -10.51 -5.50
N GLN A 52 20.94 -11.62 -4.88
CA GLN A 52 20.25 -12.90 -4.94
C GLN A 52 18.87 -12.83 -4.28
N ASN A 53 18.76 -12.16 -3.13
CA ASN A 53 17.47 -11.94 -2.47
C ASN A 53 16.54 -11.08 -3.34
N LEU A 54 17.06 -10.09 -4.07
CA LEU A 54 16.27 -9.30 -5.04
C LEU A 54 15.76 -10.17 -6.20
N ASP A 55 16.57 -11.08 -6.73
CA ASP A 55 16.15 -11.99 -7.81
C ASP A 55 15.08 -12.98 -7.32
N GLN A 56 15.24 -13.52 -6.11
CA GLN A 56 14.24 -14.37 -5.45
C GLN A 56 12.95 -13.61 -5.16
N PHE A 57 13.07 -12.40 -4.60
CA PHE A 57 11.96 -11.50 -4.32
C PHE A 57 11.15 -11.20 -5.59
N ARG A 58 11.85 -10.89 -6.68
CA ARG A 58 11.25 -10.67 -8.01
C ARG A 58 10.51 -11.90 -8.53
N ALA A 59 11.11 -13.09 -8.44
CA ALA A 59 10.45 -14.33 -8.89
C ALA A 59 9.22 -14.67 -8.04
N LYS A 60 9.29 -14.44 -6.73
CA LYS A 60 8.25 -14.78 -5.77
C LYS A 60 7.07 -13.81 -5.79
N TYR A 61 7.33 -12.51 -5.96
CA TYR A 61 6.32 -11.46 -5.81
C TYR A 61 6.07 -10.66 -7.09
N GLY A 62 6.80 -10.90 -8.17
CA GLY A 62 6.65 -10.24 -9.46
C GLY A 62 5.20 -10.11 -9.92
N PRO A 63 4.37 -11.17 -9.89
CA PRO A 63 2.96 -11.08 -10.30
C PRO A 63 2.13 -10.09 -9.47
N THR A 64 2.49 -9.87 -8.20
CA THR A 64 1.74 -9.05 -7.23
C THR A 64 2.28 -7.63 -7.07
N LEU A 65 3.34 -7.28 -7.80
CA LEU A 65 3.96 -5.95 -7.76
C LEU A 65 3.35 -5.07 -8.86
N PRO A 66 3.21 -3.74 -8.64
CA PRO A 66 2.84 -2.81 -9.69
C PRO A 66 3.77 -2.94 -10.90
N ASN A 67 3.21 -2.90 -12.11
CA ASN A 67 3.97 -3.09 -13.35
C ASN A 67 5.24 -2.23 -13.42
N ALA A 68 5.16 -0.95 -13.05
CA ALA A 68 6.33 -0.06 -13.05
C ALA A 68 7.43 -0.50 -12.06
N ALA A 69 7.06 -1.11 -10.94
CA ALA A 69 7.98 -1.66 -9.97
C ALA A 69 8.61 -2.99 -10.46
N VAL A 70 7.81 -3.84 -11.12
CA VAL A 70 8.28 -5.07 -11.78
C VAL A 70 9.28 -4.75 -12.88
N GLU A 71 8.95 -3.81 -13.76
CA GLU A 71 9.84 -3.33 -14.83
C GLU A 71 11.16 -2.78 -14.26
N CYS A 72 11.09 -2.00 -13.18
CA CYS A 72 12.27 -1.50 -12.48
C CYS A 72 13.17 -2.64 -11.97
N LEU A 73 12.58 -3.65 -11.30
CA LEU A 73 13.33 -4.82 -10.81
C LEU A 73 13.89 -5.67 -11.95
N ASN A 74 13.11 -5.95 -12.99
CA ASN A 74 13.55 -6.73 -14.15
C ASN A 74 14.74 -6.06 -14.82
N ARG A 75 14.62 -4.76 -15.14
CA ARG A 75 15.68 -3.96 -15.73
C ARG A 75 16.95 -4.00 -14.88
N PHE A 76 16.82 -3.83 -13.56
CA PHE A 76 17.96 -3.88 -12.65
C PHE A 76 18.63 -5.26 -12.65
N VAL A 77 17.85 -6.32 -12.43
CA VAL A 77 18.38 -7.68 -12.34
C VAL A 77 19.05 -8.08 -13.66
N GLU A 78 18.43 -7.82 -14.79
CA GLU A 78 18.98 -8.15 -16.12
C GLU A 78 20.26 -7.38 -16.42
N THR A 79 20.27 -6.07 -16.17
CA THR A 79 21.42 -5.21 -16.44
C THR A 79 22.62 -5.60 -15.59
N TYR A 80 22.40 -5.91 -14.31
CA TYR A 80 23.48 -6.04 -13.33
C TYR A 80 23.86 -7.48 -12.97
N ARG A 81 23.11 -8.50 -13.43
CA ARG A 81 23.37 -9.94 -13.12
C ARG A 81 24.84 -10.33 -13.30
N SER A 82 25.44 -9.96 -14.44
CA SER A 82 26.82 -10.33 -14.71
C SER A 82 27.81 -9.66 -13.74
N ASN A 83 27.55 -8.42 -13.31
CA ASN A 83 28.45 -7.66 -12.43
C ASN A 83 28.40 -8.12 -10.98
N PHE A 84 27.25 -8.59 -10.50
CA PHE A 84 27.11 -9.16 -9.15
C PHE A 84 27.64 -10.60 -9.05
N ASN A 85 27.67 -11.33 -10.18
CA ASN A 85 28.19 -12.70 -10.23
C ASN A 85 29.68 -12.82 -10.60
N LYS A 86 30.31 -11.73 -11.08
CA LYS A 86 31.74 -11.74 -11.44
C LYS A 86 32.64 -11.96 -10.21
N PRO A 87 33.76 -12.68 -10.38
CA PRO A 87 34.81 -12.80 -9.37
C PRO A 87 35.51 -11.45 -9.13
N GLU A 88 35.93 -11.24 -7.88
CA GLU A 88 36.37 -9.97 -7.33
C GLU A 88 37.83 -9.69 -7.71
N LYS A 89 38.07 -8.97 -8.82
CA LYS A 89 39.44 -8.60 -9.27
C LYS A 89 39.77 -7.09 -9.13
N ASN A 90 38.87 -6.31 -8.53
CA ASN A 90 39.07 -4.89 -8.21
C ASN A 90 38.04 -4.50 -7.13
N SER A 91 38.40 -4.68 -5.86
CA SER A 91 37.47 -4.64 -4.74
C SER A 91 36.81 -3.26 -4.57
N GLN A 92 37.59 -2.19 -4.64
CA GLN A 92 37.13 -0.82 -4.45
C GLN A 92 36.19 -0.35 -5.58
N GLY A 93 36.58 -0.56 -6.84
CA GLY A 93 35.73 -0.21 -7.99
C GLY A 93 34.42 -1.00 -8.00
N MET A 94 34.46 -2.27 -7.59
CA MET A 94 33.26 -3.10 -7.47
C MET A 94 32.35 -2.67 -6.32
N ILE A 95 32.91 -2.25 -5.18
CA ILE A 95 32.11 -1.69 -4.07
C ILE A 95 31.37 -0.45 -4.56
N GLN A 96 32.08 0.52 -5.14
CA GLN A 96 31.47 1.76 -5.62
C GLN A 96 30.34 1.47 -6.61
N PHE A 97 30.60 0.58 -7.58
CA PHE A 97 29.60 0.17 -8.56
C PHE A 97 28.37 -0.49 -7.93
N ARG A 98 28.57 -1.57 -7.16
CA ARG A 98 27.45 -2.38 -6.62
C ARG A 98 26.62 -1.58 -5.61
N PHE A 99 27.27 -0.76 -4.80
CA PHE A 99 26.61 0.02 -3.75
C PHE A 99 25.79 1.14 -4.39
N THR A 100 26.36 1.83 -5.37
CA THR A 100 25.62 2.85 -6.14
C THR A 100 24.43 2.24 -6.86
N ALA A 101 24.59 1.08 -7.49
CA ALA A 101 23.50 0.38 -8.16
C ALA A 101 22.37 -0.01 -7.18
N LEU A 102 22.72 -0.61 -6.04
CA LEU A 102 21.73 -0.99 -5.00
C LEU A 102 21.02 0.23 -4.41
N ALA A 103 21.75 1.32 -4.16
CA ALA A 103 21.17 2.57 -3.67
C ALA A 103 20.18 3.17 -4.67
N ALA A 104 20.57 3.23 -5.95
CA ALA A 104 19.71 3.72 -7.02
C ALA A 104 18.43 2.88 -7.16
N LEU A 105 18.56 1.55 -7.15
CA LEU A 105 17.41 0.64 -7.16
C LEU A 105 16.50 0.89 -5.96
N SER A 106 17.05 0.92 -4.75
CA SER A 106 16.25 1.08 -3.53
C SER A 106 15.43 2.36 -3.56
N SER A 107 16.02 3.45 -4.07
CA SER A 107 15.31 4.72 -4.25
C SER A 107 14.26 4.66 -5.35
N GLU A 108 14.60 4.17 -6.54
CA GLU A 108 13.70 4.11 -7.69
C GLU A 108 12.50 3.18 -7.41
N PHE A 109 12.76 1.99 -6.91
CA PHE A 109 11.72 1.01 -6.58
C PHE A 109 10.78 1.55 -5.49
N SER A 110 11.32 2.14 -4.42
CA SER A 110 10.50 2.75 -3.38
C SER A 110 9.63 3.90 -3.90
N TYR A 111 10.16 4.70 -4.85
CA TYR A 111 9.39 5.77 -5.50
C TYR A 111 8.24 5.21 -6.34
N LYS A 112 8.50 4.21 -7.18
CA LYS A 112 7.47 3.57 -8.02
C LYS A 112 6.35 2.96 -7.19
N ILE A 113 6.68 2.44 -6.02
CA ILE A 113 5.72 1.92 -5.06
C ILE A 113 4.86 3.02 -4.46
N ALA A 114 5.47 4.13 -4.06
CA ALA A 114 4.75 5.26 -3.46
C ALA A 114 3.79 5.94 -4.45
N GLU A 115 4.17 6.04 -5.72
CA GLU A 115 3.35 6.63 -6.79
C GLU A 115 2.01 5.91 -6.96
N SER A 116 2.01 4.57 -6.93
CA SER A 116 0.78 3.76 -6.99
C SER A 116 -0.16 4.02 -5.82
N ALA A 117 0.37 4.18 -4.60
CA ALA A 117 -0.44 4.46 -3.42
C ALA A 117 -1.13 5.84 -3.47
N GLU A 118 -0.44 6.84 -4.00
CA GLU A 118 -1.02 8.19 -4.20
C GLU A 118 -2.08 8.20 -5.32
N ILE A 119 -1.90 7.41 -6.39
CA ILE A 119 -2.93 7.21 -7.41
C ILE A 119 -4.18 6.58 -6.77
N ALA A 120 -4.03 5.49 -6.03
CA ALA A 120 -5.13 4.83 -5.33
C ALA A 120 -5.87 5.79 -4.38
N LYS A 121 -5.13 6.61 -3.63
CA LYS A 121 -5.72 7.67 -2.80
C LYS A 121 -6.56 8.64 -3.61
N ARG A 122 -5.98 9.22 -4.66
CA ARG A 122 -6.65 10.24 -5.48
C ARG A 122 -7.91 9.67 -6.15
N LEU A 123 -7.86 8.44 -6.65
CA LEU A 123 -9.02 7.75 -7.23
C LEU A 123 -10.11 7.57 -6.17
N SER A 124 -9.76 7.08 -4.98
CA SER A 124 -10.70 6.88 -3.87
C SER A 124 -11.37 8.16 -3.43
N GLU A 125 -10.60 9.22 -3.18
CA GLU A 125 -11.13 10.52 -2.77
C GLU A 125 -12.06 11.12 -3.84
N ARG A 126 -11.70 10.97 -5.12
CA ARG A 126 -12.57 11.37 -6.23
C ARG A 126 -13.87 10.56 -6.24
N ALA A 127 -13.80 9.25 -6.05
CA ALA A 127 -14.96 8.39 -6.05
C ALA A 127 -15.93 8.72 -4.90
N PHE A 128 -15.44 8.97 -3.68
CA PHE A 128 -16.27 9.41 -2.55
C PHE A 128 -16.88 10.79 -2.76
N LEU A 129 -16.10 11.74 -3.30
CA LEU A 129 -16.63 13.07 -3.63
C LEU A 129 -17.71 12.97 -4.71
N HIS A 130 -17.49 12.15 -5.73
CA HIS A 130 -18.47 11.87 -6.78
C HIS A 130 -19.73 11.25 -6.18
N LEU A 131 -19.60 10.25 -5.31
CA LEU A 131 -20.72 9.60 -4.62
C LEU A 131 -21.58 10.62 -3.88
N GLN A 132 -20.94 11.46 -3.05
CA GLN A 132 -21.66 12.48 -2.29
C GLN A 132 -22.39 13.47 -3.21
N ARG A 133 -21.80 13.83 -4.35
CA ARG A 133 -22.42 14.72 -5.35
C ARG A 133 -23.59 14.04 -6.06
N VAL A 134 -23.49 12.76 -6.38
CA VAL A 134 -24.57 11.97 -7.00
C VAL A 134 -25.77 11.89 -6.06
N ILE A 135 -25.56 11.58 -4.78
CA ILE A 135 -26.63 11.56 -3.76
C ILE A 135 -27.34 12.93 -3.64
N VAL A 136 -26.59 14.02 -3.78
CA VAL A 136 -27.18 15.38 -3.76
C VAL A 136 -27.94 15.67 -5.05
N ALA A 137 -27.39 15.36 -6.22
CA ALA A 137 -27.93 15.78 -7.50
C ALA A 137 -29.05 14.88 -8.04
N ASN A 138 -29.07 13.59 -7.68
CA ASN A 138 -29.98 12.59 -8.21
C ASN A 138 -30.89 12.05 -7.10
N SER A 139 -32.20 12.30 -7.19
CA SER A 139 -33.19 11.85 -6.20
C SER A 139 -33.32 10.32 -6.14
N ALA A 140 -33.22 9.62 -7.27
CA ALA A 140 -33.31 8.16 -7.29
C ALA A 140 -32.13 7.53 -6.53
N GLU A 141 -30.91 8.03 -6.75
CA GLU A 141 -29.73 7.60 -6.01
C GLU A 141 -29.82 7.97 -4.52
N ARG A 142 -30.36 9.15 -4.21
CA ARG A 142 -30.60 9.55 -2.81
C ARG A 142 -31.52 8.58 -2.08
N GLU A 143 -32.66 8.24 -2.69
CA GLU A 143 -33.62 7.31 -2.07
C GLU A 143 -33.05 5.89 -1.97
N ARG A 144 -32.25 5.46 -2.94
CA ARG A 144 -31.51 4.18 -2.88
C ARG A 144 -30.54 4.14 -1.69
N TRP A 145 -29.78 5.21 -1.49
CA TRP A 145 -28.84 5.32 -0.36
C TRP A 145 -29.56 5.46 0.99
N ARG A 146 -30.70 6.15 1.04
CA ARG A 146 -31.55 6.21 2.25
C ARG A 146 -32.09 4.83 2.62
N ALA A 147 -32.60 4.08 1.64
CA ALA A 147 -33.08 2.71 1.87
C ALA A 147 -31.94 1.81 2.41
N ALA A 148 -30.76 1.88 1.80
CA ALA A 148 -29.59 1.13 2.29
C ALA A 148 -29.15 1.55 3.70
N PHE A 149 -29.19 2.85 4.00
CA PHE A 149 -28.91 3.37 5.35
C PHE A 149 -29.91 2.83 6.39
N GLU A 150 -31.18 2.70 6.03
CA GLU A 150 -32.19 2.10 6.92
C GLU A 150 -31.98 0.60 7.10
N GLU A 151 -31.61 -0.12 6.05
CA GLU A 151 -31.33 -1.56 6.08
C GLU A 151 -30.07 -1.88 6.91
N GLY A 152 -29.01 -1.08 6.77
CA GLY A 152 -27.82 -1.15 7.62
C GLY A 152 -26.49 -1.25 6.87
N GLU A 153 -25.43 -1.59 7.61
CA GLU A 153 -24.04 -1.50 7.13
C GLU A 153 -23.79 -2.29 5.85
N LEU A 154 -24.31 -3.52 5.74
CA LEU A 154 -24.07 -4.38 4.59
C LEU A 154 -24.67 -3.83 3.29
N ALA A 155 -25.86 -3.21 3.37
CA ALA A 155 -26.50 -2.61 2.20
C ALA A 155 -25.72 -1.38 1.73
N CYS A 156 -25.28 -0.52 2.65
CA CYS A 156 -24.41 0.61 2.33
C CYS A 156 -23.07 0.17 1.73
N GLU A 157 -22.47 -0.88 2.30
CA GLU A 157 -21.21 -1.46 1.84
C GLU A 157 -21.31 -1.93 0.38
N ARG A 158 -22.35 -2.70 0.03
CA ARG A 158 -22.59 -3.19 -1.32
C ARG A 158 -22.77 -2.08 -2.34
N LEU A 159 -23.57 -1.06 -2.01
CA LEU A 159 -23.76 0.11 -2.88
C LEU A 159 -22.47 0.92 -3.04
N GLY A 160 -21.76 1.14 -1.93
CA GLY A 160 -20.49 1.85 -1.92
C GLY A 160 -19.44 1.16 -2.76
N ALA A 161 -19.30 -0.16 -2.61
CA ALA A 161 -18.37 -0.98 -3.39
C ALA A 161 -18.72 -0.99 -4.88
N SER A 162 -20.00 -1.15 -5.20
CA SER A 162 -20.47 -1.07 -6.59
C SER A 162 -20.15 0.28 -7.23
N HIS A 163 -20.31 1.37 -6.46
CA HIS A 163 -19.92 2.71 -6.93
C HIS A 163 -18.41 2.83 -7.12
N LEU A 164 -17.59 2.25 -6.24
CA LEU A 164 -16.13 2.27 -6.35
C LEU A 164 -15.63 1.53 -7.61
N LEU A 165 -16.26 0.42 -7.97
CA LEU A 165 -15.94 -0.31 -9.21
C LEU A 165 -16.14 0.55 -10.46
N LEU A 166 -17.11 1.47 -10.48
CA LEU A 166 -17.29 2.44 -11.58
C LEU A 166 -16.10 3.40 -11.76
N HIS A 167 -15.23 3.50 -10.75
CA HIS A 167 -14.00 4.30 -10.76
C HIS A 167 -12.75 3.43 -10.92
N GLY A 168 -12.90 2.15 -11.27
CA GLY A 168 -11.79 1.20 -11.36
C GLY A 168 -11.22 0.81 -9.99
N ILE A 169 -11.95 1.05 -8.89
CA ILE A 169 -11.49 0.78 -7.54
C ILE A 169 -12.15 -0.49 -7.03
N TRP A 170 -11.34 -1.49 -6.70
CA TRP A 170 -11.81 -2.69 -6.04
C TRP A 170 -11.66 -2.52 -4.53
N ALA A 171 -12.80 -2.50 -3.83
CA ALA A 171 -12.85 -2.37 -2.39
C ALA A 171 -13.12 -3.72 -1.72
N PHE A 172 -12.44 -3.97 -0.61
CA PHE A 172 -12.63 -5.17 0.19
C PHE A 172 -12.49 -4.86 1.68
N LYS A 173 -13.01 -5.76 2.52
CA LYS A 173 -12.83 -5.78 3.98
C LYS A 173 -12.19 -7.08 4.41
N VAL A 174 -11.93 -7.19 5.71
CA VAL A 174 -11.35 -8.38 6.32
C VAL A 174 -12.42 -9.09 7.14
N ASN A 175 -12.62 -10.39 6.91
CA ASN A 175 -13.51 -11.17 7.75
C ASN A 175 -12.81 -11.59 9.06
N ALA A 176 -13.55 -12.25 9.97
CA ALA A 176 -13.02 -12.67 11.26
C ALA A 176 -11.87 -13.69 11.16
N GLU A 177 -11.79 -14.43 10.04
CA GLU A 177 -10.77 -15.43 9.75
C GLU A 177 -9.53 -14.85 9.06
N GLY A 178 -9.56 -13.53 8.78
CA GLY A 178 -8.44 -12.81 8.18
C GLY A 178 -8.43 -12.86 6.66
N GLU A 179 -9.47 -13.34 5.99
CA GLU A 179 -9.57 -13.39 4.53
C GLU A 179 -10.07 -12.05 3.95
N ARG A 180 -9.72 -11.76 2.67
CA ARG A 180 -10.27 -10.62 1.95
C ARG A 180 -11.70 -10.96 1.52
N THR A 181 -12.66 -10.15 1.91
CA THR A 181 -14.05 -10.29 1.48
C THR A 181 -14.38 -9.19 0.48
N ASP A 182 -14.81 -9.60 -0.70
CA ASP A 182 -15.38 -8.69 -1.68
C ASP A 182 -16.60 -8.00 -1.10
N LEU A 183 -16.65 -6.67 -1.17
CA LEU A 183 -17.75 -5.90 -0.56
C LEU A 183 -19.06 -5.98 -1.35
N VAL A 184 -19.02 -6.36 -2.63
CA VAL A 184 -20.23 -6.48 -3.46
C VAL A 184 -20.92 -7.80 -3.18
N PHE A 185 -20.20 -8.91 -3.28
CA PHE A 185 -20.74 -10.26 -3.11
C PHE A 185 -20.75 -10.70 -1.64
N GLY A 186 -19.86 -10.16 -0.80
CA GLY A 186 -19.67 -10.63 0.57
C GLY A 186 -18.94 -11.95 0.65
N GLU A 187 -18.24 -12.36 -0.41
CA GLU A 187 -17.54 -13.63 -0.52
C GLU A 187 -16.03 -13.46 -0.40
N PRO A 188 -15.28 -14.49 0.06
CA PRO A 188 -13.83 -14.46 0.02
C PRO A 188 -13.30 -14.26 -1.41
N LEU A 189 -12.36 -13.33 -1.59
CA LEU A 189 -11.63 -13.16 -2.84
C LEU A 189 -10.67 -14.33 -3.02
N ARG A 190 -11.03 -15.28 -3.90
CA ARG A 190 -10.26 -16.49 -4.19
C ARG A 190 -9.24 -16.29 -5.31
N ASP A 191 -9.59 -15.47 -6.30
CA ASP A 191 -8.74 -15.14 -7.44
C ASP A 191 -8.27 -13.69 -7.33
N LEU A 192 -7.01 -13.52 -6.95
CA LEU A 192 -6.40 -12.18 -6.86
C LEU A 192 -5.91 -11.68 -8.21
N GLU A 193 -5.68 -12.57 -9.18
CA GLU A 193 -5.13 -12.22 -10.49
C GLU A 193 -6.18 -11.48 -11.34
N GLU A 194 -7.44 -11.94 -11.30
CA GLU A 194 -8.56 -11.22 -11.92
C GLU A 194 -8.73 -9.81 -11.32
N VAL A 195 -8.67 -9.71 -10.00
CA VAL A 195 -8.82 -8.45 -9.27
C VAL A 195 -7.67 -7.49 -9.59
N GLU A 196 -6.43 -7.96 -9.56
CA GLU A 196 -5.23 -7.17 -9.83
C GLU A 196 -5.14 -6.74 -11.30
N SER A 197 -5.66 -7.54 -12.24
CA SER A 197 -5.65 -7.21 -13.67
C SER A 197 -6.80 -6.29 -14.11
N SER A 198 -7.91 -6.25 -13.37
CA SER A 198 -9.09 -5.46 -13.72
C SER A 198 -9.24 -4.15 -12.94
N ALA A 199 -8.59 -4.02 -11.78
CA ALA A 199 -8.67 -2.83 -10.95
C ALA A 199 -7.53 -1.82 -11.24
N GLU A 200 -7.87 -0.54 -11.29
CA GLU A 200 -6.88 0.56 -11.26
C GLU A 200 -6.31 0.77 -9.85
N ALA A 201 -7.08 0.42 -8.81
CA ALA A 201 -6.66 0.53 -7.42
C ALA A 201 -7.37 -0.49 -6.53
N LEU A 202 -6.63 -1.00 -5.53
CA LEU A 202 -7.14 -1.88 -4.47
C LEU A 202 -7.19 -1.12 -3.15
N VAL A 203 -8.31 -1.13 -2.44
CA VAL A 203 -8.47 -0.31 -1.23
C VAL A 203 -9.16 -1.09 -0.12
N LEU A 204 -8.56 -1.07 1.07
CA LEU A 204 -9.19 -1.57 2.29
C LEU A 204 -10.13 -0.51 2.85
N ILE A 205 -11.40 -0.88 2.97
CA ILE A 205 -12.46 0.03 3.39
C ILE A 205 -13.34 -0.63 4.44
N GLU A 206 -13.62 0.11 5.52
CA GLU A 206 -14.61 -0.26 6.52
C GLU A 206 -15.78 0.71 6.47
N TRP A 207 -16.98 0.18 6.28
CA TRP A 207 -18.23 0.96 6.28
C TRP A 207 -18.90 0.86 7.65
N LYS A 208 -19.35 1.99 8.19
CA LYS A 208 -20.15 2.06 9.41
C LYS A 208 -21.33 2.97 9.24
N VAL A 209 -22.46 2.55 9.79
CA VAL A 209 -23.68 3.36 9.86
C VAL A 209 -23.71 4.07 11.21
N VAL A 210 -23.90 5.39 11.15
CA VAL A 210 -24.04 6.26 12.33
C VAL A 210 -25.40 6.95 12.26
N ARG A 211 -26.28 6.60 13.19
CA ARG A 211 -27.64 7.18 13.26
C ARG A 211 -27.69 8.38 14.17
N LYS A 212 -26.83 8.41 15.20
CA LYS A 212 -26.70 9.54 16.12
C LYS A 212 -25.26 10.01 16.17
N GLY A 213 -25.04 11.33 16.18
CA GLY A 213 -23.68 11.89 16.26
C GLY A 213 -22.85 11.39 17.44
N SER A 214 -23.49 11.04 18.56
CA SER A 214 -22.85 10.44 19.74
C SER A 214 -22.24 9.05 19.51
N GLU A 215 -22.62 8.36 18.43
CA GLU A 215 -22.12 7.02 18.08
C GLU A 215 -20.82 7.09 17.25
N LEU A 216 -20.47 8.28 16.72
CA LEU A 216 -19.41 8.47 15.74
C LEU A 216 -18.07 7.91 16.23
N ASP A 217 -17.61 8.35 17.41
CA ASP A 217 -16.30 7.95 17.94
C ASP A 217 -16.21 6.45 18.17
N GLY A 218 -17.29 5.85 18.70
CA GLY A 218 -17.38 4.41 18.94
C GLY A 218 -17.33 3.61 17.62
N GLN A 219 -18.00 4.07 16.58
CA GLN A 219 -17.99 3.41 15.28
C GLN A 219 -16.65 3.56 14.55
N VAL A 220 -16.02 4.74 14.63
CA VAL A 220 -14.67 4.96 14.10
C VAL A 220 -13.66 4.04 14.79
N ALA A 221 -13.72 3.92 16.12
CA ALA A 221 -12.83 3.02 16.87
C ALA A 221 -13.01 1.55 16.46
N ARG A 222 -14.25 1.08 16.32
CA ARG A 222 -14.55 -0.29 15.85
C ARG A 222 -14.04 -0.54 14.44
N ALA A 223 -14.25 0.40 13.52
CA ALA A 223 -13.76 0.30 12.16
C ALA A 223 -12.23 0.25 12.11
N LYS A 224 -11.54 1.05 12.94
CA LYS A 224 -10.08 0.98 13.07
C LYS A 224 -9.63 -0.40 13.55
N GLU A 225 -10.24 -0.92 14.61
CA GLU A 225 -9.90 -2.24 15.14
C GLU A 225 -10.09 -3.35 14.09
N GLN A 226 -11.19 -3.31 13.35
CA GLN A 226 -11.46 -4.25 12.25
C GLN A 226 -10.41 -4.13 11.15
N ALA A 227 -10.12 -2.92 10.69
CA ALA A 227 -9.09 -2.68 9.70
C ALA A 227 -7.68 -3.09 10.19
N GLU A 228 -7.40 -2.96 11.49
CA GLU A 228 -6.10 -3.31 12.10
C GLU A 228 -5.83 -4.80 12.16
N ARG A 229 -6.86 -5.64 12.29
CA ARG A 229 -6.71 -7.12 12.21
C ARG A 229 -6.01 -7.56 10.92
N TYR A 230 -6.02 -6.71 9.89
CA TYR A 230 -5.27 -6.91 8.64
C TYR A 230 -3.75 -6.81 8.76
N ALA A 231 -3.21 -6.03 9.71
CA ALA A 231 -1.78 -5.72 9.78
C ALA A 231 -0.90 -6.96 10.06
N SER A 232 -1.49 -8.06 10.54
CA SER A 232 -0.82 -9.32 10.86
C SER A 232 -0.96 -10.43 9.80
N GLY A 233 -1.72 -10.20 8.71
CA GLY A 233 -2.04 -11.24 7.71
C GLY A 233 -1.07 -11.34 6.53
N SER A 234 -1.11 -12.46 5.81
CA SER A 234 -0.39 -12.74 4.54
C SER A 234 -0.79 -11.82 3.37
N LEU A 235 -1.72 -10.89 3.60
CA LEU A 235 -2.50 -10.20 2.57
C LEU A 235 -2.04 -8.77 2.28
N GLY A 236 -0.97 -8.24 2.90
CA GLY A 236 -0.53 -6.84 2.76
C GLY A 236 0.08 -6.43 1.40
N GLY A 237 -0.72 -6.41 0.32
CA GLY A 237 -0.37 -5.91 -1.03
C GLY A 237 -0.11 -4.39 -1.09
N LEU A 238 0.35 -3.89 -2.25
CA LEU A 238 0.96 -2.57 -2.47
C LEU A 238 0.02 -1.37 -2.49
N GLU A 239 -1.25 -1.61 -2.73
CA GLU A 239 -2.25 -0.55 -2.68
C GLU A 239 -2.78 -0.28 -1.25
N LEU A 240 -2.40 -1.09 -0.26
CA LEU A 240 -3.14 -1.21 1.02
C LEU A 240 -2.46 -0.71 2.29
N ALA A 241 -1.17 -0.34 2.22
CA ALA A 241 -0.38 -0.07 3.42
C ALA A 241 -0.10 1.41 3.68
N GLN A 242 -0.58 2.32 2.83
CA GLN A 242 -0.49 3.74 3.15
C GLN A 242 -1.83 4.32 3.58
N TYR A 243 -2.92 3.93 2.93
CA TYR A 243 -4.25 4.46 3.21
C TYR A 243 -5.25 3.35 3.49
N ARG A 244 -6.04 3.55 4.54
CA ARG A 244 -7.23 2.76 4.86
C ARG A 244 -8.39 3.71 5.05
N TYR A 245 -9.54 3.39 4.49
CA TYR A 245 -10.70 4.26 4.57
C TYR A 245 -11.71 3.75 5.59
N ILE A 246 -12.15 4.66 6.44
CA ILE A 246 -13.27 4.45 7.35
C ILE A 246 -14.38 5.34 6.86
N ILE A 247 -15.40 4.72 6.28
CA ILE A 247 -16.54 5.40 5.70
C ILE A 247 -17.68 5.38 6.71
N ILE A 248 -18.06 6.57 7.15
CA ILE A 248 -19.22 6.78 7.99
C ILE A 248 -20.39 7.19 7.11
N VAL A 249 -21.42 6.35 7.06
CA VAL A 249 -22.69 6.67 6.44
C VAL A 249 -23.63 7.23 7.50
N SER A 250 -24.21 8.39 7.23
CA SER A 250 -25.10 9.09 8.15
C SER A 250 -26.24 9.75 7.42
N GLU A 251 -27.31 10.11 8.14
CA GLU A 251 -28.43 10.85 7.54
C GLU A 251 -27.98 12.24 7.07
N LYS A 252 -27.31 12.98 7.95
CA LYS A 252 -26.80 14.34 7.72
C LYS A 252 -25.29 14.36 7.75
N ARG A 253 -24.69 15.43 7.20
CA ARG A 253 -23.25 15.59 7.24
C ARG A 253 -22.75 15.66 8.68
N LEU A 254 -21.78 14.82 9.01
CA LEU A 254 -21.08 14.83 10.30
C LEU A 254 -19.71 15.49 10.17
N LEU A 255 -19.27 16.14 11.24
CA LEU A 255 -17.87 16.57 11.34
C LEU A 255 -17.02 15.34 11.66
N MET A 256 -16.18 14.93 10.70
CA MET A 256 -15.31 13.78 10.88
C MET A 256 -14.10 14.12 11.75
N PRO A 257 -13.63 13.18 12.60
CA PRO A 257 -12.36 13.34 13.29
C PRO A 257 -11.22 13.46 12.28
N THR A 258 -10.11 14.07 12.71
CA THR A 258 -8.87 14.11 11.93
C THR A 258 -8.39 12.70 11.63
N ASP A 259 -7.68 12.54 10.52
CA ASP A 259 -7.15 11.24 10.13
C ASP A 259 -6.22 10.65 11.19
N GLY A 260 -6.31 9.33 11.37
CA GLY A 260 -5.47 8.60 12.31
C GLY A 260 -4.17 8.14 11.68
N HIS A 261 -3.10 8.04 12.47
CA HIS A 261 -1.83 7.46 12.04
C HIS A 261 -1.43 6.30 12.95
N ARG A 262 -1.12 5.13 12.38
CA ARG A 262 -0.59 3.99 13.15
C ARG A 262 0.28 3.10 12.27
N GLY A 263 1.52 2.85 12.71
CA GLY A 263 2.43 1.93 12.00
C GLY A 263 2.74 2.34 10.56
N GLY A 264 2.78 3.65 10.26
CA GLY A 264 2.97 4.18 8.90
C GLY A 264 1.71 4.16 8.02
N ILE A 265 0.57 3.68 8.55
CA ILE A 265 -0.72 3.65 7.86
C ILE A 265 -1.54 4.88 8.28
N ILE A 266 -2.18 5.51 7.29
CA ILE A 266 -3.09 6.63 7.45
C ILE A 266 -4.53 6.12 7.36
N TYR A 267 -5.31 6.34 8.42
CA TYR A 267 -6.74 6.04 8.48
C TYR A 267 -7.52 7.29 8.08
N ARG A 268 -7.97 7.31 6.83
CA ARG A 268 -8.77 8.39 6.26
C ARG A 268 -10.22 8.24 6.71
N HIS A 269 -10.77 9.27 7.33
CA HIS A 269 -12.18 9.25 7.70
C HIS A 269 -13.02 10.04 6.70
N VAL A 270 -14.05 9.40 6.15
CA VAL A 270 -14.93 10.00 5.15
C VAL A 270 -16.37 9.89 5.60
N ASN A 271 -17.14 10.97 5.47
CA ASN A 271 -18.57 10.94 5.70
C ASN A 271 -19.34 10.90 4.38
N ILE A 272 -20.26 9.95 4.22
CA ILE A 272 -21.25 9.91 3.17
C ILE A 272 -22.63 10.18 3.80
N ALA A 273 -23.13 11.39 3.60
CA ALA A 273 -24.46 11.76 4.04
C ALA A 273 -25.50 11.34 3.01
N VAL A 274 -26.51 10.55 3.41
CA VAL A 274 -27.58 10.06 2.52
C VAL A 274 -28.71 11.07 2.32
N SER A 275 -28.83 12.06 3.21
CA SER A 275 -29.83 13.11 3.15
C SER A 275 -29.26 14.50 3.49
N PRO A 276 -28.14 14.92 2.86
CA PRO A 276 -27.46 16.17 3.19
C PRO A 276 -28.38 17.37 3.00
N ASP A 277 -28.19 18.41 3.82
CA ASP A 277 -28.94 19.65 3.64
C ASP A 277 -28.55 20.33 2.32
N PRO A 278 -29.52 20.87 1.57
CA PRO A 278 -29.24 21.56 0.33
C PRO A 278 -28.42 22.83 0.61
N PRO A 279 -27.45 23.17 -0.25
CA PRO A 279 -26.58 24.34 -0.04
C PRO A 279 -27.34 25.68 -0.02
N SER A 280 -28.55 25.73 -0.59
CA SER A 280 -29.38 26.93 -0.70
C SER A 280 -30.22 27.28 0.54
N ARG A 281 -30.15 26.49 1.62
CA ARG A 281 -30.90 26.74 2.88
C ARG A 281 -30.09 27.48 3.97
N LYS A 282 -29.02 28.19 3.59
CA LYS A 282 -28.24 29.04 4.52
C LYS A 282 -28.69 30.48 4.45
#